data_AF-A0A972Q178-F1
#
_entry.id   AF-A0A972Q178-F1
#
_cell.length_a   1.000
_cell.length_b   1.000
_cell.length_c   1.000
_cell.angle_alpha   90.00
_cell.angle_beta   90.00
_cell.angle_gamma   90.00
#
_symmetry.space_group_name_H-M   'P 1'
#
loop_
_entity.id
_entity.type
_entity.pdbx_description
1 polymer ?
#
loop_
_entity_poly.entity_id
_entity_poly.type
_entity_poly.pdbx_seq_one_letter_code
_entity_poly.pdbx_strand_id
1 'polypeptide(L)'
;MNKPSPQPGLQTSSRQPCEDVVQVKSPSDVVIVITPEGILEMCSQETASIFGYFQASDLIGRSYIEWVAPEDQEDLRKVLQSGLLANERNGRLSLSLLHREGRRIPVELTLTRIAASLDEHSRWIAWMETPASLTESQVADQSAKQEIRSATEEALRQSEERLRMIVSNVPVILFAVDCSGRFTLAEGKALSMLGQKSGPMVGKTIDQVFPNVPELKFSIRRAMNGDSFNTTLNMTTATFELWCSPIRDSAGETQGMLSVAFDVTEQKKAEEALRKSEERYRSLVENQGEGACIITENFHFEYLNLATEAIVGRPVSELIGHSLLEILPEDQIPILENQLSVRQKGKSGSYELVILRPDGERRSLLVTATPRFDATGKYIGSFAIFRDITDRKRFEDRLRYWGAHDSLTGLYNRFTFEEELHRLEKIHRPPVAAIIVDIDNLKEINDAHGHHLGDEAIRRVALALRLSFRVEDMIARIGGDEFAILLANTGQEGLAHSIERLRQNLTAANLNWDASYPISISIGGMVAQEGQSLQETLALADRQMYQEKQSKHGRHLSNWNGTS
;
A
#
# COMPACT_ATOMS: atom_id res chain seq x y z
N MET A 1 -6.06 -58.75 -15.47
CA MET A 1 -4.81 -59.21 -14.83
C MET A 1 -4.32 -58.12 -13.90
N ASN A 2 -3.84 -58.56 -12.73
CA ASN A 2 -3.20 -57.86 -11.62
C ASN A 2 -4.00 -56.88 -10.73
N LYS A 3 -4.23 -57.43 -9.53
CA LYS A 3 -4.83 -56.97 -8.28
C LYS A 3 -4.07 -55.79 -7.62
N PRO A 4 -4.77 -55.01 -6.76
CA PRO A 4 -4.17 -54.11 -5.78
C PRO A 4 -3.96 -54.79 -4.40
N SER A 5 -3.20 -54.08 -3.57
CA SER A 5 -2.72 -54.34 -2.20
C SER A 5 -3.81 -54.63 -1.16
N PRO A 6 -3.49 -55.32 -0.05
CA PRO A 6 -4.29 -55.27 1.17
C PRO A 6 -3.53 -54.64 2.36
N GLN A 7 -4.21 -53.71 3.05
CA GLN A 7 -4.06 -53.48 4.49
C GLN A 7 -5.00 -54.43 5.25
N PRO A 8 -4.73 -54.69 6.54
CA PRO A 8 -5.82 -54.96 7.47
C PRO A 8 -5.74 -54.08 8.74
N GLY A 9 -6.90 -53.55 9.14
CA GLY A 9 -7.12 -52.83 10.38
C GLY A 9 -7.78 -53.69 11.47
N LEU A 10 -7.46 -53.30 12.71
CA LEU A 10 -8.07 -53.47 14.04
C LEU A 10 -9.17 -54.53 14.30
N GLN A 11 -8.91 -55.33 15.34
CA GLN A 11 -9.92 -55.94 16.23
C GLN A 11 -10.01 -55.21 17.59
N THR A 12 -11.20 -55.27 18.16
CA THR A 12 -11.72 -54.59 19.36
C THR A 12 -11.42 -55.31 20.69
N SER A 13 -11.13 -54.53 21.75
CA SER A 13 -11.63 -54.61 23.14
C SER A 13 -11.85 -55.98 23.83
N SER A 14 -11.14 -56.26 24.94
CA SER A 14 -11.63 -56.13 26.34
C SER A 14 -10.85 -56.99 27.37
N ARG A 15 -10.79 -56.48 28.61
CA ARG A 15 -10.46 -57.11 29.92
C ARG A 15 -8.99 -57.11 30.41
N GLN A 16 -8.73 -56.22 31.37
CA GLN A 16 -7.82 -56.38 32.54
C GLN A 16 -8.49 -57.31 33.61
N PRO A 17 -7.84 -57.75 34.71
CA PRO A 17 -6.50 -57.39 35.24
C PRO A 17 -5.61 -58.56 35.76
N CYS A 18 -4.36 -58.22 36.08
CA CYS A 18 -3.48 -58.78 37.13
C CYS A 18 -3.24 -60.30 37.18
N GLU A 19 -2.08 -60.71 36.65
CA GLU A 19 -1.23 -61.69 37.32
C GLU A 19 0.21 -61.16 37.32
N ASP A 20 0.77 -61.05 38.53
CA ASP A 20 2.13 -60.63 38.80
C ASP A 20 3.12 -61.60 38.17
N VAL A 21 3.81 -61.14 37.12
CA VAL A 21 5.06 -61.76 36.69
C VAL A 21 6.09 -60.64 36.66
N VAL A 22 6.82 -60.50 37.77
CA VAL A 22 8.09 -59.78 37.80
C VAL A 22 9.03 -60.53 36.85
N GLN A 23 9.05 -60.12 35.58
CA GLN A 23 10.09 -60.51 34.64
C GLN A 23 11.38 -59.81 35.07
N VAL A 24 12.21 -60.50 35.86
CA VAL A 24 13.60 -60.08 36.07
C VAL A 24 14.38 -60.43 34.80
N LYS A 25 14.75 -59.38 34.06
CA LYS A 25 15.68 -59.43 32.92
C LYS A 25 17.09 -59.09 33.41
N SER A 26 17.94 -60.09 33.58
CA SER A 26 19.37 -60.00 33.23
C SER A 26 20.02 -61.38 33.31
N PRO A 27 21.08 -61.62 32.52
CA PRO A 27 21.77 -62.91 32.50
C PRO A 27 22.57 -63.06 33.80
N SER A 28 22.64 -64.29 34.33
CA SER A 28 23.43 -64.73 35.50
C SER A 28 22.85 -64.59 36.92
N ASP A 29 21.52 -64.70 37.10
CA ASP A 29 20.94 -64.85 38.44
C ASP A 29 20.76 -66.33 38.83
N VAL A 30 21.56 -66.77 39.79
CA VAL A 30 21.45 -68.08 40.44
C VAL A 30 20.34 -67.98 41.49
N VAL A 31 19.12 -68.38 41.13
CA VAL A 31 17.94 -68.22 41.98
C VAL A 31 17.49 -69.55 42.55
N ILE A 32 17.19 -69.57 43.85
CA ILE A 32 16.55 -70.69 44.53
C ILE A 32 15.32 -70.24 45.30
N VAL A 33 14.34 -71.13 45.42
CA VAL A 33 13.19 -70.98 46.32
C VAL A 33 13.23 -72.13 47.31
N ILE A 34 13.30 -71.78 48.59
CA ILE A 34 13.39 -72.74 49.70
C ILE A 34 12.26 -72.52 50.70
N THR A 35 11.72 -73.63 51.22
CA THR A 35 10.76 -73.61 52.33
C THR A 35 11.46 -73.23 53.64
N PRO A 36 10.72 -72.90 54.71
CA PRO A 36 11.32 -72.58 56.00
C PRO A 36 12.07 -73.76 56.64
N GLU A 37 11.71 -74.99 56.27
CA GLU A 37 12.40 -76.22 56.67
C GLU A 37 13.68 -76.46 55.84
N GLY A 38 13.98 -75.58 54.88
CA GLY A 38 15.15 -75.66 54.02
C GLY A 38 14.99 -76.59 52.82
N ILE A 39 13.76 -76.96 52.44
CA ILE A 39 13.49 -77.81 51.27
C ILE A 39 13.48 -76.95 50.01
N LEU A 40 14.18 -77.38 48.97
CA LEU A 40 14.25 -76.67 47.70
C LEU A 40 13.01 -76.94 46.85
N GLU A 41 12.18 -75.94 46.60
CA GLU A 41 10.99 -76.06 45.74
C GLU A 41 11.28 -75.67 44.29
N MET A 42 12.21 -74.74 44.08
CA MET A 42 12.59 -74.26 42.76
C MET A 42 14.07 -73.91 42.75
N CYS A 43 14.75 -74.17 41.64
CA CYS A 43 16.07 -73.61 41.37
C CYS A 43 16.24 -73.33 39.88
N SER A 44 17.10 -72.35 39.56
CA SER A 44 17.51 -72.11 38.18
C SER A 44 18.43 -73.22 37.67
N GLN A 45 18.54 -73.35 36.34
CA GLN A 45 19.41 -74.36 35.71
C GLN A 45 20.89 -74.08 35.99
N GLU A 46 21.26 -72.82 36.17
CA GLU A 46 22.57 -72.34 36.58
C GLU A 46 22.90 -72.81 38.00
N THR A 47 21.91 -72.81 38.90
CA THR A 47 22.05 -73.38 40.25
C THR A 47 22.37 -74.87 40.19
N ALA A 48 21.68 -75.63 39.33
CA ALA A 48 21.93 -77.05 39.20
C ALA A 48 23.35 -77.37 38.72
N SER A 49 23.83 -76.56 37.79
CA SER A 49 25.20 -76.62 37.26
C SER A 49 26.24 -76.34 38.35
N ILE A 50 25.96 -75.42 39.28
CA ILE A 50 26.84 -75.10 40.42
C ILE A 50 26.96 -76.27 41.41
N PHE A 51 25.93 -77.09 41.58
CA PHE A 51 25.98 -78.29 42.44
C PHE A 51 26.51 -79.54 41.74
N GLY A 52 26.74 -79.49 40.42
CA GLY A 52 27.21 -80.63 39.62
C GLY A 52 26.09 -81.56 39.14
N TYR A 53 24.87 -81.05 38.99
CA TYR A 53 23.71 -81.79 38.49
C TYR A 53 23.33 -81.31 37.09
N PHE A 54 22.87 -82.23 36.25
CA PHE A 54 22.51 -81.94 34.86
C PHE A 54 21.13 -81.29 34.72
N GLN A 55 20.21 -81.52 35.65
CA GLN A 55 18.87 -80.94 35.62
C GLN A 55 18.48 -80.38 36.98
N ALA A 56 17.85 -79.20 36.99
CA ALA A 56 17.30 -78.58 38.19
C ALA A 56 16.30 -79.49 38.94
N SER A 57 15.55 -80.33 38.22
CA SER A 57 14.60 -81.28 38.79
C SER A 57 15.22 -82.32 39.73
N ASP A 58 16.52 -82.62 39.60
CA ASP A 58 17.20 -83.58 40.46
C ASP A 58 17.40 -83.06 41.90
N LEU A 59 17.32 -81.74 42.06
CA LEU A 59 17.57 -81.02 43.32
C LEU A 59 16.26 -80.64 44.04
N ILE A 60 15.16 -80.53 43.30
CA ILE A 60 13.85 -80.15 43.84
C ILE A 60 13.34 -81.24 44.80
N GLY A 61 12.83 -80.82 45.96
CA GLY A 61 12.31 -81.68 47.02
C GLY A 61 13.35 -82.18 48.02
N ARG A 62 14.64 -81.86 47.83
CA ARG A 62 15.72 -82.18 48.79
C ARG A 62 16.02 -81.00 49.71
N SER A 63 16.65 -81.28 50.85
CA SER A 63 17.08 -80.24 51.78
C SER A 63 18.31 -79.52 51.22
N TYR A 64 18.18 -78.22 51.01
CA TYR A 64 19.27 -77.36 50.54
C TYR A 64 20.47 -77.37 51.49
N ILE A 65 20.21 -77.60 52.78
CA ILE A 65 21.22 -77.64 53.84
C ILE A 65 22.24 -78.78 53.62
N GLU A 66 21.86 -79.86 52.91
CA GLU A 66 22.77 -80.98 52.59
C GLU A 66 23.97 -80.55 51.72
N TRP A 67 23.80 -79.48 50.93
CA TRP A 67 24.85 -78.95 50.08
C TRP A 67 25.57 -77.74 50.66
N VAL A 68 25.33 -77.41 51.94
CA VAL A 68 26.05 -76.36 52.66
C VAL A 68 27.14 -77.00 53.52
N ALA A 69 28.33 -76.40 53.55
CA ALA A 69 29.44 -76.87 54.37
C ALA A 69 29.03 -76.96 55.85
N PRO A 70 29.42 -78.03 56.59
CA PRO A 70 28.93 -78.29 57.94
C PRO A 70 29.06 -77.11 58.91
N GLU A 71 30.14 -76.32 58.77
CA GLU A 71 30.40 -75.11 59.56
C GLU A 71 29.35 -74.00 59.35
N ASP A 72 28.77 -73.91 58.15
CA ASP A 72 27.86 -72.82 57.73
C ASP A 72 26.37 -73.24 57.81
N GLN A 73 26.07 -74.52 58.06
CA GLN A 73 24.70 -75.05 58.11
C GLN A 73 23.87 -74.44 59.23
N GLU A 74 24.49 -74.18 60.38
CA GLU A 74 23.78 -73.63 61.54
C GLU A 74 23.38 -72.17 61.35
N ASP A 75 24.20 -71.39 60.66
CA ASP A 75 23.92 -69.99 60.35
C ASP A 75 22.81 -69.86 59.31
N LEU A 76 22.79 -70.75 58.31
CA LEU A 76 21.66 -70.83 57.38
C LEU A 76 20.36 -71.23 58.09
N ARG A 77 20.38 -72.24 58.98
CA ARG A 77 19.18 -72.63 59.76
C ARG A 77 18.67 -71.48 60.62
N LYS A 78 19.57 -70.75 61.28
CA LYS A 78 19.20 -69.58 62.08
C LYS A 78 18.54 -68.50 61.24
N VAL A 79 19.02 -68.19 60.04
CA VAL A 79 18.37 -67.16 59.19
C VAL A 79 17.01 -67.62 58.68
N LEU A 80 16.87 -68.90 58.29
CA LEU A 80 15.58 -69.45 57.85
C LEU A 80 14.54 -69.49 58.99
N GLN A 81 14.96 -69.82 60.22
CA GLN A 81 14.09 -69.87 61.40
C GLN A 81 13.85 -68.50 62.05
N SER A 82 14.85 -67.63 62.12
CA SER A 82 14.72 -66.29 62.73
C SER A 82 13.81 -65.39 61.91
N GLY A 83 13.82 -65.49 60.58
CA GLY A 83 12.84 -64.79 59.74
C GLY A 83 11.42 -65.36 59.78
N LEU A 84 11.17 -66.45 60.55
CA LEU A 84 9.82 -66.90 60.93
C LEU A 84 9.30 -66.17 62.19
N LEU A 85 10.20 -65.80 63.11
CA LEU A 85 9.87 -65.22 64.44
C LEU A 85 10.05 -63.69 64.50
N ALA A 86 11.01 -63.14 63.75
CA ALA A 86 11.24 -61.71 63.61
C ALA A 86 10.70 -61.24 62.26
N ASN A 87 10.03 -60.09 62.20
CA ASN A 87 9.37 -59.56 61.01
C ASN A 87 10.37 -59.06 59.93
N GLU A 88 11.58 -59.63 59.88
CA GLU A 88 12.66 -59.28 58.96
C GLU A 88 12.37 -59.87 57.57
N ARG A 89 12.42 -59.00 56.56
CA ARG A 89 12.05 -59.34 55.18
C ARG A 89 13.23 -59.85 54.34
N ASN A 90 14.45 -59.48 54.69
CA ASN A 90 15.65 -59.79 53.90
C ASN A 90 16.81 -60.24 54.81
N GLY A 91 17.64 -61.17 54.35
CA GLY A 91 18.88 -61.59 55.01
C GLY A 91 20.01 -61.80 53.99
N ARG A 92 21.25 -61.48 54.34
CA ARG A 92 22.44 -61.75 53.49
C ARG A 92 23.43 -62.58 54.29
N LEU A 93 23.94 -63.64 53.69
CA LEU A 93 24.85 -64.61 54.30
C LEU A 93 25.99 -64.92 53.34
N SER A 94 27.20 -65.08 53.87
CA SER A 94 28.31 -65.66 53.13
C SER A 94 28.44 -67.12 53.56
N LEU A 95 28.35 -68.06 52.62
CA LEU A 95 28.32 -69.50 52.89
C LEU A 95 29.23 -70.24 51.90
N SER A 96 29.71 -71.42 52.29
CA SER A 96 30.41 -72.33 51.40
C SER A 96 29.52 -73.49 50.97
N LEU A 97 29.26 -73.62 49.67
CA LEU A 97 28.50 -74.75 49.11
C LEU A 97 29.42 -75.93 48.77
N LEU A 98 28.87 -77.13 48.84
CA LEU A 98 29.51 -78.39 48.50
C LEU A 98 28.98 -78.91 47.15
N HIS A 99 29.87 -78.98 46.17
CA HIS A 99 29.63 -79.65 44.90
C HIS A 99 29.52 -81.17 45.09
N ARG A 100 28.79 -81.87 44.21
CA ARG A 100 28.62 -83.34 44.25
C ARG A 100 29.94 -84.13 44.29
N GLU A 101 31.00 -83.58 43.71
CA GLU A 101 32.35 -84.16 43.69
C GLU A 101 33.22 -83.77 44.89
N GLY A 102 32.66 -83.08 45.90
CA GLY A 102 33.35 -82.69 47.13
C GLY A 102 34.09 -81.35 47.09
N ARG A 103 33.97 -80.58 46.01
CA ARG A 103 34.57 -79.23 45.88
C ARG A 103 33.77 -78.19 46.65
N ARG A 104 34.45 -77.26 47.33
CA ARG A 104 33.84 -76.11 48.01
C ARG A 104 33.73 -74.90 47.08
N ILE A 105 32.58 -74.23 47.10
CA ILE A 105 32.28 -73.04 46.30
C ILE A 105 31.80 -71.93 47.26
N PRO A 106 32.59 -70.85 47.47
CA PRO A 106 32.13 -69.72 48.27
C PRO A 106 31.04 -68.94 47.52
N VAL A 107 29.94 -68.64 48.20
CA VAL A 107 28.82 -67.86 47.66
C VAL A 107 28.32 -66.84 48.69
N GLU A 108 27.88 -65.68 48.21
CA GLU A 108 27.04 -64.79 49.00
C GLU A 108 25.57 -65.02 48.64
N LEU A 109 24.80 -65.45 49.62
CA LEU A 109 23.37 -65.73 49.51
C LEU A 109 22.57 -64.54 50.04
N THR A 110 21.77 -63.91 49.18
CA THR A 110 20.80 -62.89 49.56
C THR A 110 19.40 -63.48 49.55
N LEU A 111 18.80 -63.62 50.73
CA LEU A 111 17.47 -64.19 50.97
C LEU A 111 16.43 -63.07 51.11
N THR A 112 15.29 -63.19 50.44
CA THR A 112 14.13 -62.32 50.58
C THR A 112 12.89 -63.18 50.83
N ARG A 113 12.15 -62.87 51.91
CA ARG A 113 10.94 -63.60 52.27
C ARG A 113 9.78 -63.15 51.39
N ILE A 114 9.09 -64.10 50.78
CA ILE A 114 7.82 -63.85 50.07
C ILE A 114 6.69 -64.43 50.91
N ALA A 115 5.91 -63.55 51.50
CA ALA A 115 4.69 -63.93 52.23
C ALA A 115 3.54 -64.03 51.22
N ALA A 116 3.12 -65.25 50.88
CA ALA A 116 1.85 -65.46 50.19
C ALA A 116 0.70 -65.28 51.20
N SER A 117 -0.29 -64.45 50.87
CA SER A 117 -1.40 -64.19 51.79
C SER A 117 -2.25 -65.44 52.01
N LEU A 118 -2.51 -65.75 53.28
CA LEU A 118 -3.60 -66.57 53.81
C LEU A 118 -3.49 -68.11 53.84
N ASP A 119 -2.31 -68.72 53.63
CA ASP A 119 -2.06 -70.11 54.06
C ASP A 119 -0.66 -70.25 54.69
N GLU A 120 -0.48 -71.18 55.63
CA GLU A 120 0.66 -71.38 56.56
C GLU A 120 2.06 -71.66 55.92
N HIS A 121 2.30 -71.27 54.67
CA HIS A 121 3.51 -71.64 53.91
C HIS A 121 4.34 -70.40 53.52
N SER A 122 5.13 -69.86 54.45
CA SER A 122 6.11 -68.81 54.12
C SER A 122 7.21 -69.36 53.20
N ARG A 123 7.59 -68.67 52.12
CA ARG A 123 8.69 -69.10 51.22
C ARG A 123 9.82 -68.07 51.18
N TRP A 124 11.04 -68.52 50.96
CA TRP A 124 12.20 -67.66 50.73
C TRP A 124 12.64 -67.75 49.29
N ILE A 125 12.82 -66.60 48.64
CA ILE A 125 13.57 -66.50 47.37
C ILE A 125 14.98 -66.04 47.70
N ALA A 126 15.98 -66.78 47.23
CA ALA A 126 17.37 -66.45 47.42
C ALA A 126 18.10 -66.26 46.09
N TRP A 127 19.02 -65.30 46.07
CA TRP A 127 19.95 -65.02 44.98
C TRP A 127 21.36 -65.37 45.45
N MET A 128 22.14 -66.10 44.64
CA MET A 128 23.53 -66.42 44.94
C MET A 128 24.49 -65.61 44.06
N GLU A 129 25.41 -64.88 44.68
CA GLU A 129 26.51 -64.19 44.03
C GLU A 129 27.81 -64.98 44.26
N THR A 130 28.58 -65.26 43.20
CA THR A 130 29.91 -65.90 43.31
C THR A 130 31.00 -64.83 43.19
N PRO A 131 32.22 -65.03 43.73
CA PRO A 131 33.27 -64.01 43.72
C PRO A 131 33.67 -63.45 42.33
N ALA A 132 33.36 -64.14 41.24
CA ALA A 132 33.62 -63.66 39.88
C ALA A 132 32.74 -62.46 39.47
N SER A 133 31.52 -62.33 40.01
CA SER A 133 30.58 -61.26 39.63
C SER A 133 30.79 -59.92 40.37
N LEU A 134 31.52 -59.92 41.49
CA LEU A 134 31.78 -58.70 42.29
C LEU A 134 32.80 -57.76 41.64
N THR A 135 33.78 -58.29 40.90
CA THR A 135 34.82 -57.50 40.23
C THR A 135 34.31 -56.72 39.00
N GLU A 136 33.31 -57.23 38.29
CA GLU A 136 32.75 -56.57 37.10
C GLU A 136 31.84 -55.39 37.46
N SER A 137 31.14 -55.46 38.60
CA SER A 137 30.19 -54.42 39.05
C SER A 137 30.88 -53.13 39.51
N GLN A 138 32.01 -53.21 40.22
CA GLN A 138 32.71 -52.02 40.72
C GLN A 138 33.43 -51.21 39.63
N VAL A 139 33.97 -51.89 38.61
CA VAL A 139 34.65 -51.25 37.47
C VAL A 139 33.63 -50.54 36.54
N ALA A 140 32.40 -51.04 36.47
CA ALA A 140 31.32 -50.45 35.68
C ALA A 140 30.81 -49.12 36.25
N ASP A 141 30.67 -48.98 37.58
CA ASP A 141 30.14 -47.76 38.21
C ASP A 141 31.11 -46.56 38.11
N GLN A 142 32.42 -46.79 38.21
CA GLN A 142 33.42 -45.72 38.02
C GLN A 142 33.52 -45.26 36.56
N SER A 143 33.44 -46.20 35.61
CA SER A 143 33.46 -45.90 34.18
C SER A 143 32.23 -45.07 33.76
N ALA A 144 31.05 -45.43 34.26
CA ALA A 144 29.80 -44.71 33.97
C ALA A 144 29.80 -43.26 34.48
N LYS A 145 30.34 -42.98 35.68
CA LYS A 145 30.45 -41.61 36.21
C LYS A 145 31.41 -40.74 35.39
N GLN A 146 32.52 -41.33 34.92
CA GLN A 146 33.50 -40.62 34.10
C GLN A 146 32.93 -40.30 32.71
N GLU A 147 32.20 -41.24 32.10
CA GLU A 147 31.51 -41.03 30.82
C GLU A 147 30.42 -39.96 30.90
N ILE A 148 29.57 -39.96 31.94
CA ILE A 148 28.54 -38.94 32.14
C ILE A 148 29.17 -37.55 32.28
N ARG A 149 30.24 -37.42 33.07
CA ARG A 149 30.93 -36.13 33.24
C ARG A 149 31.52 -35.63 31.92
N SER A 150 32.23 -36.49 31.20
CA SER A 150 32.80 -36.15 29.88
C SER A 150 31.72 -35.77 28.87
N ALA A 151 30.60 -36.52 28.82
CA ALA A 151 29.47 -36.22 27.96
C ALA A 151 28.78 -34.89 28.32
N THR A 152 28.72 -34.54 29.62
CA THR A 152 28.15 -33.27 30.08
C THR A 152 29.05 -32.09 29.74
N GLU A 153 30.37 -32.22 29.95
CA GLU A 153 31.35 -31.20 29.59
C GLU A 153 31.39 -30.97 28.07
N GLU A 154 31.34 -32.04 27.27
CA GLU A 154 31.28 -31.94 25.80
C GLU A 154 29.94 -31.37 25.31
N ALA A 155 28.80 -31.77 25.91
CA ALA A 155 27.51 -31.19 25.58
C ALA A 155 27.44 -29.69 25.93
N LEU A 156 28.03 -29.28 27.05
CA LEU A 156 28.14 -27.88 27.43
C LEU A 156 29.02 -27.12 26.43
N ARG A 157 30.20 -27.65 26.09
CA ARG A 157 31.12 -27.08 25.10
C ARG A 157 30.45 -26.92 23.73
N GLN A 158 29.73 -27.95 23.27
CA GLN A 158 28.99 -27.89 22.00
C GLN A 158 27.85 -26.85 22.03
N SER A 159 27.17 -26.70 23.18
CA SER A 159 26.13 -25.69 23.35
C SER A 159 26.72 -24.27 23.34
N GLU A 160 27.83 -24.04 24.06
CA GLU A 160 28.56 -22.78 24.07
C GLU A 160 29.10 -22.40 22.69
N GLU A 161 29.75 -23.33 21.99
CA GLU A 161 30.26 -23.11 20.62
C GLU A 161 29.11 -22.79 19.65
N ARG A 162 27.98 -23.48 19.77
CA ARG A 162 26.78 -23.23 18.95
C ARG A 162 26.20 -21.84 19.20
N LEU A 163 26.04 -21.42 20.46
CA LEU A 163 25.57 -20.08 20.81
C LEU A 163 26.51 -19.01 20.27
N ARG A 164 27.83 -19.22 20.41
CA ARG A 164 28.85 -18.30 19.92
C ARG A 164 28.82 -18.14 18.40
N MET A 165 28.60 -19.23 17.66
CA MET A 165 28.45 -19.20 16.21
C MET A 165 27.20 -18.43 15.76
N ILE A 166 26.08 -18.56 16.47
CA ILE A 166 24.84 -17.84 16.13
C ILE A 166 25.05 -16.33 16.30
N VAL A 167 25.56 -15.91 17.46
CA VAL A 167 25.81 -14.49 17.76
C VAL A 167 26.86 -13.88 16.83
N SER A 168 27.89 -14.65 16.44
CA SER A 168 28.96 -14.17 15.57
C SER A 168 28.58 -14.06 14.09
N ASN A 169 27.54 -14.77 13.63
CA ASN A 169 27.15 -14.81 12.21
C ASN A 169 25.93 -13.95 11.88
N VAL A 170 25.05 -13.71 12.84
CA VAL A 170 23.89 -12.82 12.67
C VAL A 170 24.35 -11.36 12.83
N PRO A 171 23.86 -10.39 12.03
CA PRO A 171 24.17 -8.97 12.16
C PRO A 171 23.46 -8.33 13.38
N VAL A 172 23.69 -8.91 14.55
CA VAL A 172 23.22 -8.43 15.85
C VAL A 172 24.39 -8.01 16.71
N ILE A 173 24.10 -7.19 17.70
CA ILE A 173 24.98 -6.92 18.84
C ILE A 173 24.27 -7.47 20.08
N LEU A 174 24.88 -8.44 20.73
CA LEU A 174 24.45 -8.93 22.03
C LEU A 174 25.37 -8.31 23.09
N PHE A 175 24.81 -7.51 23.99
CA PHE A 175 25.58 -6.96 25.09
C PHE A 175 24.83 -7.06 26.41
N ALA A 176 25.59 -7.19 27.49
CA ALA A 176 25.08 -7.14 28.84
C ALA A 176 25.86 -6.12 29.65
N VAL A 177 25.19 -5.45 30.58
CA VAL A 177 25.80 -4.49 31.49
C VAL A 177 25.39 -4.78 32.94
N ASP A 178 26.29 -4.51 33.88
CA ASP A 178 26.01 -4.59 35.31
C ASP A 178 25.23 -3.36 35.84
N CYS A 179 24.89 -3.37 37.13
CA CYS A 179 24.20 -2.28 37.82
C CYS A 179 24.95 -0.94 37.82
N SER A 180 26.26 -0.95 37.55
CA SER A 180 27.10 0.24 37.40
C SER A 180 27.22 0.70 35.93
N GLY A 181 26.56 0.01 34.99
CA GLY A 181 26.61 0.29 33.57
C GLY A 181 27.93 -0.11 32.91
N ARG A 182 28.67 -1.07 33.48
CA ARG A 182 29.85 -1.67 32.84
C ARG A 182 29.45 -2.85 31.98
N PHE A 183 30.03 -2.96 30.80
CA PHE A 183 29.80 -4.12 29.94
C PHE A 183 30.35 -5.39 30.58
N THR A 184 29.49 -6.36 30.81
CA THR A 184 29.85 -7.72 31.25
C THR A 184 29.93 -8.69 30.07
N LEU A 185 29.18 -8.39 29.01
CA LEU A 185 29.19 -9.12 27.74
C LEU A 185 29.09 -8.12 26.59
N ALA A 186 29.83 -8.36 25.50
CA ALA A 186 29.68 -7.65 24.24
C ALA A 186 30.19 -8.56 23.11
N GLU A 187 29.26 -9.21 22.42
CA GLU A 187 29.52 -10.06 21.26
C GLU A 187 28.59 -9.69 20.10
N GLY A 188 28.97 -10.01 18.87
CA GLY A 188 28.12 -9.78 17.71
C GLY A 188 28.84 -9.16 16.53
N LYS A 189 28.43 -9.56 15.32
CA LYS A 189 29.06 -9.14 14.07
C LYS A 189 28.92 -7.64 13.82
N ALA A 190 27.80 -7.07 14.23
CA ALA A 190 27.48 -5.65 14.03
C ALA A 190 28.29 -4.70 14.94
N LEU A 191 29.06 -5.21 15.91
CA LEU A 191 30.01 -4.39 16.67
C LEU A 191 31.03 -3.67 15.77
N SER A 192 31.41 -4.30 14.65
CA SER A 192 32.31 -3.72 13.66
C SER A 192 31.76 -2.44 13.00
N MET A 193 30.44 -2.32 12.85
CA MET A 193 29.76 -1.12 12.32
C MET A 193 29.85 0.08 13.28
N LEU A 194 30.06 -0.20 14.57
CA LEU A 194 30.32 0.78 15.61
C LEU A 194 31.83 1.05 15.80
N GLY A 195 32.69 0.45 14.96
CA GLY A 195 34.14 0.53 15.09
C GLY A 195 34.71 -0.23 16.29
N GLN A 196 33.92 -1.13 16.89
CA GLN A 196 34.30 -1.90 18.07
C GLN A 196 34.59 -3.37 17.74
N LYS A 197 35.36 -4.02 18.59
CA LYS A 197 35.62 -5.47 18.54
C LYS A 197 35.14 -6.12 19.84
N SER A 198 34.76 -7.39 19.78
CA SER A 198 34.45 -8.20 20.96
C SER A 198 35.67 -8.27 21.89
N GLY A 199 35.47 -8.11 23.20
CA GLY A 199 36.52 -8.20 24.22
C GLY A 199 36.93 -6.86 24.85
N PRO A 200 37.53 -5.90 24.11
CA PRO A 200 37.99 -4.61 24.66
C PRO A 200 36.93 -3.71 25.29
N MET A 201 35.65 -4.02 25.10
CA MET A 201 34.52 -3.32 25.73
C MET A 201 34.20 -3.84 27.13
N VAL A 202 34.46 -5.13 27.40
CA VAL A 202 34.12 -5.76 28.68
C VAL A 202 34.93 -5.10 29.81
N GLY A 203 34.26 -4.75 30.91
CA GLY A 203 34.80 -4.03 32.06
C GLY A 203 34.80 -2.50 31.93
N LYS A 204 34.55 -1.94 30.73
CA LYS A 204 34.41 -0.49 30.54
C LYS A 204 32.97 -0.04 30.78
N THR A 205 32.82 1.20 31.23
CA THR A 205 31.51 1.85 31.37
C THR A 205 31.00 2.32 30.00
N ILE A 206 29.69 2.45 29.85
CA ILE A 206 29.08 2.96 28.62
C ILE A 206 29.61 4.32 28.23
N ASP A 207 29.87 5.21 29.20
CA ASP A 207 30.43 6.54 28.91
C ASP A 207 31.83 6.49 28.28
N GLN A 208 32.62 5.47 28.62
CA GLN A 208 33.95 5.28 28.06
C GLN A 208 33.91 4.73 26.63
N VAL A 209 32.86 4.00 26.25
CA VAL A 209 32.73 3.38 24.92
C VAL A 209 31.86 4.23 24.00
N PHE A 210 30.80 4.83 24.54
CA PHE A 210 29.76 5.59 23.85
C PHE A 210 29.39 6.86 24.64
N PRO A 211 30.26 7.90 24.63
CA PRO A 211 30.09 9.10 25.48
C PRO A 211 28.87 9.96 25.13
N ASN A 212 28.35 9.88 23.90
CA ASN A 212 27.27 10.74 23.39
C ASN A 212 26.00 9.96 23.06
N VAL A 213 25.63 8.97 23.87
CA VAL A 213 24.46 8.12 23.62
C VAL A 213 23.54 8.07 24.85
N PRO A 214 22.79 9.15 25.12
CA PRO A 214 21.90 9.23 26.30
C PRO A 214 20.78 8.19 26.29
N GLU A 215 20.34 7.74 25.11
CA GLU A 215 19.31 6.72 24.93
C GLU A 215 19.70 5.39 25.59
N LEU A 216 20.99 5.01 25.51
CA LEU A 216 21.49 3.78 26.12
C LEU A 216 21.45 3.86 27.65
N LYS A 217 21.78 5.02 28.23
CA LYS A 217 21.70 5.25 29.68
C LYS A 217 20.27 5.19 30.17
N PHE A 218 19.35 5.81 29.43
CA PHE A 218 17.92 5.75 29.74
C PHE A 218 17.42 4.30 29.71
N SER A 219 17.83 3.56 28.67
CA SER A 219 17.46 2.15 28.49
C SER A 219 17.90 1.30 29.69
N ILE A 220 19.12 1.52 30.18
CA ILE A 220 19.62 0.78 31.35
C ILE A 220 18.85 1.12 32.59
N ARG A 221 18.61 2.40 32.90
CA ARG A 221 17.81 2.76 34.08
C ARG A 221 16.42 2.12 34.03
N ARG A 222 15.80 2.10 32.85
CA ARG A 222 14.49 1.49 32.66
C ARG A 222 14.53 -0.02 32.86
N ALA A 223 15.52 -0.72 32.31
CA ALA A 223 15.70 -2.14 32.54
C ALA A 223 16.05 -2.47 33.99
N MET A 224 16.83 -1.63 34.68
CA MET A 224 17.16 -1.78 36.10
C MET A 224 15.93 -1.66 37.01
N ASN A 225 14.89 -0.97 36.57
CA ASN A 225 13.59 -0.94 37.27
C ASN A 225 12.76 -2.21 37.05
N GLY A 226 13.24 -3.14 36.22
CA GLY A 226 12.61 -4.44 35.96
C GLY A 226 11.82 -4.54 34.66
N ASP A 227 11.83 -3.50 33.81
CA ASP A 227 11.06 -3.47 32.56
C ASP A 227 11.81 -4.11 31.38
N SER A 228 11.12 -4.95 30.60
CA SER A 228 11.55 -5.35 29.26
C SER A 228 10.86 -4.47 28.21
N PHE A 229 11.60 -3.96 27.22
CA PHE A 229 11.07 -3.04 26.21
C PHE A 229 11.93 -2.99 24.94
N ASN A 230 11.36 -2.43 23.88
CA ASN A 230 12.09 -2.10 22.65
C ASN A 230 12.38 -0.61 22.60
N THR A 231 13.51 -0.23 22.03
CA THR A 231 13.85 1.15 21.71
C THR A 231 14.68 1.22 20.44
N THR A 232 14.65 2.36 19.76
CA THR A 232 15.54 2.62 18.63
C THR A 232 16.74 3.45 19.09
N LEU A 233 17.92 3.08 18.62
CA LEU A 233 19.17 3.78 18.85
C LEU A 233 19.74 4.25 17.52
N ASN A 234 19.81 5.57 17.32
CA ASN A 234 20.40 6.16 16.14
C ASN A 234 21.87 6.46 16.41
N MET A 235 22.77 5.74 15.74
CA MET A 235 24.21 6.01 15.74
C MET A 235 24.58 6.76 14.47
N THR A 236 25.76 7.40 14.47
CA THR A 236 26.24 8.19 13.33
C THR A 236 26.32 7.39 12.02
N THR A 237 26.62 6.08 12.13
CA THR A 237 26.86 5.20 10.98
C THR A 237 25.72 4.20 10.72
N ALA A 238 24.85 3.96 11.70
CA ALA A 238 23.82 2.93 11.63
C ALA A 238 22.67 3.19 12.61
N THR A 239 21.50 2.63 12.34
CA THR A 239 20.34 2.65 13.22
C THR A 239 20.08 1.25 13.75
N PHE A 240 19.98 1.11 15.06
CA PHE A 240 19.74 -0.15 15.74
C PHE A 240 18.38 -0.19 16.42
N GLU A 241 17.67 -1.31 16.33
CA GLU A 241 16.55 -1.61 17.20
C GLU A 241 17.03 -2.49 18.36
N LEU A 242 16.89 -1.99 19.59
CA LEU A 242 17.32 -2.66 20.80
C LEU A 242 16.12 -3.29 21.48
N TRP A 243 16.21 -4.59 21.71
CA TRP A 243 15.43 -5.28 22.73
C TRP A 243 16.24 -5.27 24.03
N CYS A 244 15.67 -4.76 25.12
CA CYS A 244 16.31 -4.67 26.43
C CYS A 244 15.50 -5.47 27.46
N SER A 245 16.17 -6.22 28.31
CA SER A 245 15.56 -6.98 29.39
C SER A 245 16.44 -6.96 30.65
N PRO A 246 15.87 -6.91 31.87
CA PRO A 246 16.63 -7.06 33.11
C PRO A 246 17.27 -8.44 33.20
N ILE A 247 18.49 -8.49 33.75
CA ILE A 247 19.13 -9.72 34.25
C ILE A 247 18.84 -9.78 35.75
N ARG A 248 18.28 -10.89 36.20
CA ARG A 248 17.94 -11.12 37.62
C ARG A 248 18.77 -12.25 38.19
N ASP A 249 19.08 -12.17 39.48
CA ASP A 249 19.73 -13.27 40.21
C ASP A 249 18.75 -14.29 40.76
N SER A 250 19.27 -15.29 41.49
CA SER A 250 18.47 -16.34 42.12
C SER A 250 17.53 -15.84 43.21
N ALA A 251 17.72 -14.61 43.72
CA ALA A 251 16.81 -13.96 44.66
C ALA A 251 15.78 -13.07 43.96
N GLY A 252 15.87 -12.89 42.63
CA GLY A 252 14.96 -12.08 41.82
C GLY A 252 15.37 -10.60 41.69
N GLU A 253 16.49 -10.21 42.30
CA GLU A 253 17.02 -8.85 42.28
C GLU A 253 17.69 -8.55 40.93
N THR A 254 17.50 -7.33 40.42
CA THR A 254 18.03 -6.93 39.11
C THR A 254 19.53 -6.60 39.22
N GLN A 255 20.38 -7.44 38.63
CA GLN A 255 21.84 -7.28 38.65
C GLN A 255 22.39 -6.54 37.43
N GLY A 256 21.57 -6.37 36.38
CA GLY A 256 22.00 -5.74 35.15
C GLY A 256 20.94 -5.74 34.06
N MET A 257 21.37 -5.47 32.83
CA MET A 257 20.54 -5.48 31.63
C MET A 257 21.21 -6.34 30.55
N LEU A 258 20.42 -7.18 29.89
CA LEU A 258 20.76 -7.84 28.63
C LEU A 258 20.08 -7.10 27.49
N SER A 259 20.80 -6.87 26.40
CA SER A 259 20.21 -6.28 25.22
C SER A 259 20.71 -6.91 23.93
N VAL A 260 19.79 -7.04 22.97
CA VAL A 260 20.06 -7.44 21.60
C VAL A 260 19.75 -6.24 20.70
N ALA A 261 20.73 -5.79 19.92
CA ALA A 261 20.58 -4.73 18.95
C ALA A 261 20.60 -5.30 17.53
N PHE A 262 19.56 -5.03 16.74
CA PHE A 262 19.45 -5.41 15.33
C PHE A 262 19.74 -4.19 14.45
N ASP A 263 20.58 -4.35 13.43
CA ASP A 263 20.78 -3.31 12.43
C ASP A 263 19.53 -3.19 11.53
N VAL A 264 18.84 -2.05 11.62
CA VAL A 264 17.66 -1.71 10.81
C VAL A 264 17.93 -0.54 9.88
N THR A 265 19.20 -0.21 9.63
CA THR A 265 19.63 0.97 8.86
C THR A 265 19.04 0.99 7.45
N GLU A 266 19.21 -0.10 6.69
CA GLU A 266 18.75 -0.16 5.30
C GLU A 266 17.21 -0.16 5.22
N GLN A 267 16.53 -0.80 6.17
CA GLN A 267 15.07 -0.76 6.25
C GLN A 267 14.58 0.66 6.50
N LYS A 268 15.11 1.34 7.52
CA LYS A 268 14.74 2.73 7.86
C LYS A 268 15.03 3.70 6.70
N LYS A 269 16.16 3.53 6.00
CA LYS A 269 16.48 4.32 4.81
C LYS A 269 15.50 4.07 3.68
N ALA A 270 15.10 2.83 3.42
CA ALA A 270 14.14 2.49 2.39
C ALA A 270 12.74 3.05 2.70
N GLU A 271 12.29 2.93 3.95
CA GLU A 271 11.03 3.53 4.42
C GLU A 271 11.03 5.06 4.28
N GLU A 272 12.10 5.72 4.72
CA GLU A 272 12.23 7.19 4.61
C GLU A 272 12.34 7.65 3.15
N ALA A 273 13.05 6.90 2.30
CA ALA A 273 13.12 7.17 0.87
C ALA A 273 11.77 7.01 0.19
N LEU A 274 11.00 5.96 0.54
CA LEU A 274 9.64 5.77 0.06
C LEU A 274 8.74 6.93 0.51
N ARG A 275 8.76 7.28 1.80
CA ARG A 275 7.99 8.40 2.36
C ARG A 275 8.31 9.72 1.66
N LYS A 276 9.59 10.05 1.48
CA LYS A 276 10.01 11.27 0.77
C LYS A 276 9.59 11.25 -0.70
N SER A 277 9.63 10.08 -1.33
CA SER A 277 9.18 9.90 -2.72
C SER A 277 7.67 10.15 -2.83
N GLU A 278 6.87 9.55 -1.95
CA GLU A 278 5.42 9.75 -1.88
C GLU A 278 5.06 11.23 -1.64
N GLU A 279 5.72 11.89 -0.69
CA GLU A 279 5.53 13.32 -0.41
C GLU A 279 5.90 14.19 -1.62
N ARG A 280 6.98 13.84 -2.32
CA ARG A 280 7.40 14.53 -3.54
C ARG A 280 6.36 14.34 -4.64
N TYR A 281 5.89 13.13 -4.89
CA TYR A 281 4.86 12.86 -5.89
C TYR A 281 3.54 13.56 -5.57
N ARG A 282 3.10 13.52 -4.30
CA ARG A 282 1.91 14.24 -3.84
C ARG A 282 2.06 15.74 -4.11
N SER A 283 3.19 16.32 -3.72
CA SER A 283 3.45 17.75 -3.94
C SER A 283 3.47 18.13 -5.42
N LEU A 284 3.96 17.28 -6.30
CA LEU A 284 3.96 17.53 -7.75
C LEU A 284 2.54 17.56 -8.33
N VAL A 285 1.68 16.62 -7.90
CA VAL A 285 0.28 16.53 -8.35
C VAL A 285 -0.56 17.68 -7.80
N GLU A 286 -0.31 18.13 -6.57
CA GLU A 286 -1.08 19.21 -5.95
C GLU A 286 -0.69 20.61 -6.48
N ASN A 287 0.58 20.83 -6.83
CA ASN A 287 1.08 22.17 -7.19
C ASN A 287 1.06 22.49 -8.70
N GLN A 288 0.60 21.58 -9.56
CA GLN A 288 0.57 21.83 -11.02
C GLN A 288 -0.52 22.80 -11.48
N GLY A 289 -1.48 23.14 -10.61
CA GLY A 289 -2.64 23.99 -10.96
C GLY A 289 -3.62 23.32 -11.94
N GLU A 290 -3.30 22.13 -12.43
CA GLU A 290 -4.20 21.27 -13.20
C GLU A 290 -4.97 20.36 -12.25
N GLY A 291 -6.23 20.10 -12.57
CA GLY A 291 -7.00 19.08 -11.88
C GLY A 291 -6.50 17.70 -12.27
N ALA A 292 -6.41 16.80 -11.30
CA ALA A 292 -6.07 15.40 -11.52
C ALA A 292 -7.13 14.54 -10.84
N CYS A 293 -7.66 13.56 -11.56
CA CYS A 293 -8.65 12.64 -11.04
C CYS A 293 -8.41 11.20 -11.43
N ILE A 294 -8.94 10.31 -10.60
CA ILE A 294 -9.12 8.91 -10.91
C ILE A 294 -10.61 8.64 -10.90
N ILE A 295 -11.12 8.02 -11.96
CA ILE A 295 -12.51 7.59 -12.08
C ILE A 295 -12.60 6.09 -12.28
N THR A 296 -13.69 5.49 -11.78
CA THR A 296 -14.04 4.09 -12.01
C THR A 296 -14.57 3.84 -13.42
N GLU A 297 -14.80 2.57 -13.79
CA GLU A 297 -15.49 2.17 -15.02
C GLU A 297 -16.90 2.77 -15.16
N ASN A 298 -17.52 3.15 -14.04
CA ASN A 298 -18.85 3.78 -13.97
C ASN A 298 -18.77 5.31 -13.79
N PHE A 299 -17.63 5.93 -14.08
CA PHE A 299 -17.41 7.38 -13.96
C PHE A 299 -17.50 7.97 -12.54
N HIS A 300 -17.36 7.16 -11.49
CA HIS A 300 -17.33 7.66 -10.11
C HIS A 300 -15.92 8.09 -9.73
N PHE A 301 -15.76 9.21 -9.03
CA PHE A 301 -14.45 9.70 -8.61
C PHE A 301 -13.87 8.88 -7.44
N GLU A 302 -12.69 8.27 -7.62
CA GLU A 302 -11.92 7.60 -6.55
C GLU A 302 -10.87 8.52 -5.92
N TYR A 303 -10.34 9.45 -6.70
CA TYR A 303 -9.34 10.41 -6.27
C TYR A 303 -9.49 11.70 -7.06
N LEU A 304 -9.25 12.83 -6.38
CA LEU A 304 -9.17 14.16 -6.94
C LEU A 304 -8.09 14.92 -6.18
N ASN A 305 -7.28 15.72 -6.87
CA ASN A 305 -6.35 16.65 -6.21
C ASN A 305 -7.06 17.96 -5.78
N LEU A 306 -6.42 18.76 -4.94
CA LEU A 306 -6.98 20.01 -4.41
C LEU A 306 -7.24 21.05 -5.51
N ALA A 307 -6.45 21.06 -6.58
CA ALA A 307 -6.66 21.95 -7.72
C ALA A 307 -8.04 21.74 -8.38
N THR A 308 -8.61 20.56 -8.24
CA THR A 308 -9.96 20.25 -8.74
C THR A 308 -11.04 21.10 -8.07
N GLU A 309 -10.89 21.45 -6.79
CA GLU A 309 -11.89 22.25 -6.06
C GLU A 309 -12.11 23.61 -6.71
N ALA A 310 -11.01 24.27 -7.08
CA ALA A 310 -11.06 25.57 -7.75
C ALA A 310 -11.65 25.48 -9.17
N ILE A 311 -11.51 24.33 -9.85
CA ILE A 311 -11.99 24.12 -11.22
C ILE A 311 -13.48 23.74 -11.23
N VAL A 312 -13.92 22.86 -10.32
CA VAL A 312 -15.29 22.33 -10.27
C VAL A 312 -16.21 23.19 -9.37
N GLY A 313 -15.64 23.96 -8.45
CA GLY A 313 -16.40 24.79 -7.51
C GLY A 313 -17.08 23.99 -6.39
N ARG A 314 -16.63 22.75 -6.15
CA ARG A 314 -17.09 21.86 -5.09
C ARG A 314 -15.89 21.28 -4.34
N PRO A 315 -15.97 21.08 -3.02
CA PRO A 315 -14.87 20.46 -2.27
C PRO A 315 -14.67 19.01 -2.72
N VAL A 316 -13.41 18.56 -2.75
CA VAL A 316 -13.04 17.19 -3.17
C VAL A 316 -13.77 16.16 -2.33
N SER A 317 -13.92 16.41 -1.03
CA SER A 317 -14.62 15.52 -0.10
C SER A 317 -16.09 15.24 -0.48
N GLU A 318 -16.76 16.16 -1.17
CA GLU A 318 -18.13 15.98 -1.68
C GLU A 318 -18.17 15.34 -3.07
N LEU A 319 -17.05 15.33 -3.80
CA LEU A 319 -16.99 14.80 -5.16
C LEU A 319 -16.53 13.34 -5.18
N ILE A 320 -15.74 12.91 -4.20
CA ILE A 320 -15.33 11.51 -4.08
C ILE A 320 -16.57 10.61 -3.92
N GLY A 321 -16.64 9.57 -4.74
CA GLY A 321 -17.79 8.66 -4.80
C GLY A 321 -18.96 9.15 -5.65
N HIS A 322 -19.01 10.42 -6.05
CA HIS A 322 -20.02 10.95 -6.97
C HIS A 322 -19.65 10.70 -8.43
N SER A 323 -20.66 10.71 -9.29
CA SER A 323 -20.48 10.50 -10.72
C SER A 323 -20.05 11.78 -11.43
N LEU A 324 -19.06 11.69 -12.32
CA LEU A 324 -18.68 12.77 -13.25
C LEU A 324 -19.89 13.29 -14.05
N LEU A 325 -20.89 12.44 -14.30
CA LEU A 325 -22.09 12.82 -15.05
C LEU A 325 -22.94 13.88 -14.33
N GLU A 326 -22.82 14.03 -13.01
CA GLU A 326 -23.57 15.04 -12.23
C GLU A 326 -23.12 16.47 -12.53
N ILE A 327 -21.86 16.65 -12.93
CA ILE A 327 -21.28 17.96 -13.26
C ILE A 327 -21.14 18.15 -14.77
N LEU A 328 -21.68 17.21 -15.56
CA LEU A 328 -21.56 17.20 -17.01
C LEU A 328 -22.89 17.59 -17.66
N PRO A 329 -22.93 18.61 -18.53
CA PRO A 329 -24.10 18.91 -19.36
C PRO A 329 -24.46 17.74 -20.28
N GLU A 330 -25.75 17.54 -20.55
CA GLU A 330 -26.25 16.43 -21.39
C GLU A 330 -25.62 16.43 -22.80
N ASP A 331 -25.34 17.62 -23.37
CA ASP A 331 -24.72 17.76 -24.69
C ASP A 331 -23.27 17.26 -24.76
N GLN A 332 -22.64 17.02 -23.60
CA GLN A 332 -21.24 16.58 -23.48
C GLN A 332 -21.10 15.08 -23.23
N ILE A 333 -22.18 14.37 -22.88
CA ILE A 333 -22.19 12.92 -22.62
C ILE A 333 -21.67 12.11 -23.84
N PRO A 334 -22.08 12.40 -25.10
CA PRO A 334 -21.61 11.62 -26.25
C PRO A 334 -20.09 11.69 -26.45
N ILE A 335 -19.46 12.81 -26.08
CA ILE A 335 -18.01 12.99 -26.15
C ILE A 335 -17.34 12.03 -25.16
N LEU A 336 -17.84 11.99 -23.92
CA LEU A 336 -17.31 11.13 -22.87
C LEU A 336 -17.43 9.64 -23.21
N GLU A 337 -18.57 9.21 -23.77
CA GLU A 337 -18.81 7.82 -24.21
C GLU A 337 -17.87 7.39 -25.35
N ASN A 338 -17.65 8.27 -26.33
CA ASN A 338 -16.69 8.02 -27.40
C ASN A 338 -15.27 7.83 -26.82
N GLN A 339 -14.89 8.69 -25.87
CA GLN A 339 -13.59 8.60 -25.20
C GLN A 339 -13.48 7.39 -24.27
N LEU A 340 -14.58 6.92 -23.68
CA LEU A 340 -14.60 5.64 -22.94
C LEU A 340 -14.27 4.48 -23.88
N SER A 341 -14.88 4.45 -25.07
CA SER A 341 -14.64 3.40 -26.07
C SER A 341 -13.18 3.35 -26.55
N VAL A 342 -12.51 4.51 -26.63
CA VAL A 342 -11.08 4.60 -26.93
C VAL A 342 -10.23 4.03 -25.78
N ARG A 343 -10.58 4.39 -24.54
CA ARG A 343 -9.85 3.99 -23.33
C ARG A 343 -9.98 2.49 -23.02
N GLN A 344 -11.16 1.91 -23.24
CA GLN A 344 -11.36 0.46 -23.12
C GLN A 344 -10.49 -0.35 -24.08
N LYS A 345 -10.05 0.25 -25.20
CA LYS A 345 -9.09 -0.35 -26.15
C LYS A 345 -7.62 -0.14 -25.73
N GLY A 346 -7.35 0.39 -24.54
CA GLY A 346 -6.01 0.64 -24.02
C GLY A 346 -5.33 1.90 -24.57
N LYS A 347 -6.07 2.78 -25.25
CA LYS A 347 -5.51 4.02 -25.81
C LYS A 347 -5.82 5.21 -24.91
N SER A 348 -4.82 6.06 -24.70
CA SER A 348 -4.99 7.36 -24.08
C SER A 348 -5.58 8.36 -25.08
N GLY A 349 -6.35 9.33 -24.59
CA GLY A 349 -7.00 10.35 -25.42
C GLY A 349 -6.92 11.72 -24.78
N SER A 350 -6.82 12.76 -25.62
CA SER A 350 -6.98 14.14 -25.22
C SER A 350 -8.21 14.73 -25.91
N TYR A 351 -9.07 15.39 -25.15
CA TYR A 351 -10.34 15.92 -25.64
C TYR A 351 -10.80 17.10 -24.79
N GLU A 352 -11.64 17.93 -25.37
CA GLU A 352 -12.28 19.03 -24.67
C GLU A 352 -13.63 18.59 -24.11
N LEU A 353 -13.94 19.06 -22.92
CA LEU A 353 -15.17 18.76 -22.21
C LEU A 353 -15.66 20.02 -21.51
N VAL A 354 -16.95 20.31 -21.56
CA VAL A 354 -17.54 21.39 -20.75
C VAL A 354 -18.15 20.80 -19.49
N ILE A 355 -17.86 21.37 -18.33
CA ILE A 355 -18.53 21.06 -17.06
C ILE A 355 -19.43 22.21 -16.64
N LEU A 356 -20.45 21.90 -15.82
CA LEU A 356 -21.33 22.87 -15.19
C LEU A 356 -21.00 22.96 -13.69
N ARG A 357 -20.67 24.17 -13.24
CA ARG A 357 -20.43 24.46 -11.82
C ARG A 357 -21.76 24.69 -11.07
N PRO A 358 -21.76 24.57 -9.72
CA PRO A 358 -22.93 24.87 -8.89
C PRO A 358 -23.45 26.31 -9.02
N ASP A 359 -22.57 27.27 -9.36
CA ASP A 359 -22.92 28.68 -9.62
C ASP A 359 -23.57 28.90 -11.00
N GLY A 360 -23.72 27.83 -11.80
CA GLY A 360 -24.25 27.87 -13.16
C GLY A 360 -23.22 28.21 -14.23
N GLU A 361 -21.96 28.47 -13.88
CA GLU A 361 -20.92 28.77 -14.85
C GLU A 361 -20.49 27.51 -15.62
N ARG A 362 -20.42 27.63 -16.94
CA ARG A 362 -19.84 26.59 -17.82
C ARG A 362 -18.33 26.77 -17.89
N ARG A 363 -17.57 25.73 -17.54
CA ARG A 363 -16.11 25.69 -17.67
C ARG A 363 -15.67 24.73 -18.75
N SER A 364 -14.79 25.19 -19.63
CA SER A 364 -14.19 24.37 -20.68
C SER A 364 -12.89 23.76 -20.16
N LEU A 365 -12.80 22.44 -20.19
CA LEU A 365 -11.65 21.67 -19.73
C LEU A 365 -10.97 21.00 -20.91
N LEU A 366 -9.65 21.05 -20.95
CA LEU A 366 -8.84 20.15 -21.78
C LEU A 366 -8.46 18.95 -20.93
N VAL A 367 -9.04 17.78 -21.24
CA VAL A 367 -8.87 16.54 -20.49
C VAL A 367 -7.90 15.63 -21.23
N THR A 368 -6.91 15.09 -20.53
CA THR A 368 -6.04 14.01 -21.03
C THR A 368 -6.21 12.81 -20.11
N ALA A 369 -6.78 11.74 -20.65
CA ALA A 369 -7.15 10.56 -19.88
C ALA A 369 -6.39 9.31 -20.35
N THR A 370 -5.88 8.54 -19.40
CA THR A 370 -5.19 7.27 -19.60
C THR A 370 -6.01 6.12 -18.97
N PRO A 371 -6.13 4.98 -19.65
CA PRO A 371 -6.88 3.85 -19.11
C PRO A 371 -6.12 3.15 -17.98
N ARG A 372 -6.88 2.62 -17.02
CA ARG A 372 -6.37 1.78 -15.93
C ARG A 372 -6.95 0.39 -16.07
N PHE A 373 -6.09 -0.61 -15.89
CA PHE A 373 -6.45 -2.02 -15.96
C PHE A 373 -6.05 -2.71 -14.65
N ASP A 374 -6.79 -3.74 -14.26
CA ASP A 374 -6.40 -4.63 -13.17
C ASP A 374 -5.36 -5.67 -13.63
N ALA A 375 -4.93 -6.53 -12.69
CA ALA A 375 -3.98 -7.60 -12.96
C ALA A 375 -4.46 -8.65 -13.99
N THR A 376 -5.77 -8.71 -14.27
CA THR A 376 -6.37 -9.62 -15.27
C THR A 376 -6.46 -8.98 -16.66
N GLY A 377 -6.14 -7.68 -16.78
CA GLY A 377 -6.31 -6.91 -18.01
C GLY A 377 -7.72 -6.36 -18.20
N LYS A 378 -8.61 -6.43 -17.20
CA LYS A 378 -9.94 -5.80 -17.27
C LYS A 378 -9.79 -4.30 -17.05
N TYR A 379 -10.48 -3.50 -17.86
CA TYR A 379 -10.59 -2.06 -17.64
C TYR A 379 -11.33 -1.78 -16.33
N ILE A 380 -10.70 -1.01 -15.42
CA ILE A 380 -11.27 -0.67 -14.11
C ILE A 380 -11.56 0.82 -13.95
N GLY A 381 -11.13 1.63 -14.92
CA GLY A 381 -11.33 3.08 -14.86
C GLY A 381 -10.26 3.86 -15.61
N SER A 382 -10.07 5.12 -15.24
CA SER A 382 -9.10 6.00 -15.89
C SER A 382 -8.47 6.97 -14.92
N PHE A 383 -7.21 7.30 -15.17
CA PHE A 383 -6.57 8.47 -14.61
C PHE A 383 -6.70 9.60 -15.62
N ALA A 384 -7.06 10.80 -15.18
CA ALA A 384 -7.15 11.96 -16.05
C ALA A 384 -6.52 13.18 -15.39
N ILE A 385 -5.81 13.95 -16.21
CA ILE A 385 -5.43 15.32 -15.89
C ILE A 385 -6.30 16.26 -16.73
N PHE A 386 -6.70 17.39 -16.15
CA PHE A 386 -7.53 18.35 -16.84
C PHE A 386 -7.15 19.79 -16.47
N ARG A 387 -7.12 20.63 -17.50
CA ARG A 387 -6.80 22.05 -17.37
C ARG A 387 -8.02 22.87 -17.71
N ASP A 388 -8.33 23.87 -16.88
CA ASP A 388 -9.32 24.89 -17.23
C ASP A 388 -8.76 25.77 -18.37
N ILE A 389 -9.43 25.72 -19.53
CA ILE A 389 -9.13 26.51 -20.72
C ILE A 389 -10.24 27.53 -21.00
N THR A 390 -11.13 27.79 -20.04
CA THR A 390 -12.28 28.69 -20.21
C THR A 390 -11.84 30.08 -20.61
N ASP A 391 -10.89 30.68 -19.90
CA ASP A 391 -10.41 32.03 -20.22
C ASP A 391 -9.72 32.06 -21.58
N ARG A 392 -8.92 31.03 -21.89
CA ARG A 392 -8.31 30.87 -23.20
C ARG A 392 -9.35 30.84 -24.31
N LYS A 393 -10.42 30.04 -24.18
CA LYS A 393 -11.50 29.98 -25.15
C LYS A 393 -12.25 31.31 -25.26
N ARG A 394 -12.57 31.95 -24.13
CA ARG A 394 -13.18 33.30 -24.12
C ARG A 394 -12.31 34.32 -24.86
N PHE A 395 -10.99 34.25 -24.72
CA PHE A 395 -10.06 35.10 -25.46
C PHE A 395 -10.01 34.75 -26.95
N GLU A 396 -9.94 33.46 -27.30
CA GLU A 396 -9.96 33.01 -28.69
C GLU A 396 -11.27 33.42 -29.39
N ASP A 397 -12.41 33.23 -28.75
CA ASP A 397 -13.72 33.64 -29.27
C ASP A 397 -13.82 35.16 -29.40
N ARG A 398 -13.29 35.92 -28.44
CA ARG A 398 -13.24 37.38 -28.52
C ARG A 398 -12.33 37.85 -29.65
N LEU A 399 -11.18 37.21 -29.84
CA LEU A 399 -10.28 37.50 -30.95
C LEU A 399 -10.92 37.16 -32.30
N ARG A 400 -11.63 36.03 -32.41
CA ARG A 400 -12.41 35.71 -33.61
C ARG A 400 -13.51 36.74 -33.87
N TYR A 401 -14.24 37.13 -32.82
CA TYR A 401 -15.29 38.14 -32.92
C TYR A 401 -14.72 39.48 -33.41
N TRP A 402 -13.64 40.00 -32.80
CA TRP A 402 -12.98 41.23 -33.22
C TRP A 402 -12.27 41.12 -34.57
N GLY A 403 -11.79 39.92 -34.94
CA GLY A 403 -11.29 39.65 -36.28
C GLY A 403 -12.36 39.80 -37.36
N ALA A 404 -13.63 39.60 -37.01
CA ALA A 404 -14.76 39.71 -37.93
C ALA A 404 -15.59 41.01 -37.79
N HIS A 405 -15.51 41.71 -36.66
CA HIS A 405 -16.38 42.84 -36.33
C HIS A 405 -15.60 44.12 -36.04
N ASP A 406 -16.20 45.27 -36.35
CA ASP A 406 -15.72 46.60 -35.98
C ASP A 406 -15.88 46.82 -34.46
N SER A 407 -14.81 47.25 -33.80
CA SER A 407 -14.75 47.36 -32.34
C SER A 407 -15.65 48.45 -31.76
N LEU A 408 -16.01 49.47 -32.55
CA LEU A 408 -16.83 50.58 -32.09
C LEU A 408 -18.33 50.27 -32.18
N THR A 409 -18.75 49.64 -33.28
CA THR A 409 -20.17 49.43 -33.62
C THR A 409 -20.65 48.00 -33.38
N GLY A 410 -19.73 47.03 -33.34
CA GLY A 410 -20.05 45.61 -33.32
C GLY A 410 -20.68 45.09 -34.62
N LEU A 411 -20.76 45.90 -35.69
CA LEU A 411 -21.08 45.42 -37.04
C LEU A 411 -19.90 44.65 -37.62
N TYR A 412 -20.07 43.97 -38.75
CA TYR A 412 -18.94 43.35 -39.41
C TYR A 412 -17.90 44.40 -39.85
N ASN A 413 -16.63 44.02 -39.90
CA ASN A 413 -15.59 44.89 -40.40
C ASN A 413 -15.45 44.76 -41.93
N ARG A 414 -14.63 45.64 -42.52
CA ARG A 414 -14.33 45.65 -43.95
C ARG A 414 -13.84 44.31 -44.49
N PHE A 415 -12.97 43.62 -43.75
CA PHE A 415 -12.38 42.37 -44.19
C PHE A 415 -13.46 41.29 -44.38
N THR A 416 -14.33 41.11 -43.37
CA THR A 416 -15.43 40.13 -43.47
C THR A 416 -16.45 40.51 -44.52
N PHE A 417 -16.71 41.80 -44.73
CA PHE A 417 -17.55 42.29 -45.82
C PHE A 417 -17.00 41.89 -47.20
N GLU A 418 -15.70 42.09 -47.43
CA GLU A 418 -15.05 41.70 -48.68
C GLU A 418 -15.10 40.18 -48.87
N GLU A 419 -14.86 39.37 -47.84
CA GLU A 419 -14.99 37.90 -47.94
C GLU A 419 -16.40 37.47 -48.34
N GLU A 420 -17.43 38.06 -47.73
CA GLU A 420 -18.82 37.75 -48.03
C GLU A 420 -19.24 38.20 -49.43
N LEU A 421 -18.74 39.36 -49.88
CA LEU A 421 -18.91 39.85 -51.25
C LEU A 421 -18.39 38.82 -52.26
N HIS A 422 -17.15 38.36 -52.08
CA HIS A 422 -16.54 37.34 -52.96
C HIS A 422 -17.28 35.99 -52.88
N ARG A 423 -17.80 35.63 -51.71
CA ARG A 423 -18.58 34.40 -51.53
C ARG A 423 -19.89 34.45 -52.33
N LEU A 424 -20.63 35.54 -52.23
CA LEU A 424 -21.88 35.76 -52.98
C LEU A 424 -21.64 35.92 -54.49
N GLU A 425 -20.49 36.47 -54.89
CA GLU A 425 -20.09 36.55 -56.30
C GLU A 425 -19.84 35.16 -56.90
N LYS A 426 -19.28 34.21 -56.12
CA LYS A 426 -19.05 32.83 -56.56
C LYS A 426 -20.30 31.95 -56.58
N ILE A 427 -21.21 32.12 -55.61
CA ILE A 427 -22.41 31.27 -55.45
C ILE A 427 -23.60 31.80 -56.28
N HIS A 428 -23.46 33.01 -56.84
CA HIS A 428 -24.43 33.81 -57.59
C HIS A 428 -25.76 33.14 -58.01
N ARG A 429 -26.85 33.51 -57.33
CA ARG A 429 -28.21 33.48 -57.85
C ARG A 429 -28.86 34.84 -57.57
N PRO A 430 -29.00 35.73 -58.57
CA PRO A 430 -29.69 37.00 -58.39
C PRO A 430 -31.14 36.78 -57.92
N PRO A 431 -31.75 37.78 -57.24
CA PRO A 431 -31.26 39.14 -57.10
C PRO A 431 -30.41 39.38 -55.82
N VAL A 432 -29.34 40.16 -55.92
CA VAL A 432 -28.53 40.64 -54.78
C VAL A 432 -28.49 42.17 -54.83
N ALA A 433 -28.73 42.84 -53.69
CA ALA A 433 -28.64 44.29 -53.60
C ALA A 433 -27.48 44.73 -52.70
N ALA A 434 -26.86 45.85 -53.05
CA ALA A 434 -25.80 46.49 -52.29
C ALA A 434 -26.19 47.91 -51.90
N ILE A 435 -25.91 48.30 -50.67
CA ILE A 435 -26.16 49.65 -50.14
C ILE A 435 -24.86 50.20 -49.58
N ILE A 436 -24.54 51.45 -49.90
CA ILE A 436 -23.50 52.25 -49.26
C ILE A 436 -24.16 53.37 -48.48
N VAL A 437 -23.71 53.57 -47.24
CA VAL A 437 -24.20 54.61 -46.33
C VAL A 437 -23.01 55.38 -45.79
N ASP A 438 -23.10 56.70 -45.81
CA ASP A 438 -22.09 57.61 -45.26
C ASP A 438 -22.75 58.56 -44.26
N ILE A 439 -22.11 58.79 -43.10
CA ILE A 439 -22.58 59.74 -42.10
C ILE A 439 -22.22 61.17 -42.53
N ASP A 440 -23.25 61.99 -42.76
CA ASP A 440 -23.06 63.38 -43.11
C ASP A 440 -22.47 64.16 -41.91
N ASN A 441 -21.50 65.05 -42.17
CA ASN A 441 -20.92 66.00 -41.22
C ASN A 441 -20.30 65.40 -39.94
N LEU A 442 -19.90 64.12 -39.94
CA LEU A 442 -19.28 63.50 -38.76
C LEU A 442 -18.03 64.26 -38.27
N LYS A 443 -17.23 64.80 -39.20
CA LYS A 443 -16.06 65.61 -38.85
C LYS A 443 -16.45 66.89 -38.08
N GLU A 444 -17.51 67.56 -38.48
CA GLU A 444 -18.00 68.77 -37.78
C GLU A 444 -18.48 68.43 -36.36
N ILE A 445 -19.15 67.28 -36.19
CA ILE A 445 -19.57 66.78 -34.87
C ILE A 445 -18.33 66.53 -33.98
N ASN A 446 -17.30 65.90 -34.53
CA ASN A 446 -16.05 65.64 -33.82
C ASN A 446 -15.29 66.94 -33.46
N ASP A 447 -15.20 67.88 -34.39
CA ASP A 447 -14.46 69.13 -34.20
C ASP A 447 -15.18 70.05 -33.20
N ALA A 448 -16.52 70.02 -33.16
CA ALA A 448 -17.31 70.86 -32.25
C ALA A 448 -17.45 70.26 -30.84
N HIS A 449 -17.55 68.94 -30.70
CA HIS A 449 -17.94 68.29 -29.44
C HIS A 449 -17.01 67.15 -28.98
N GLY A 450 -15.95 66.90 -29.73
CA GLY A 450 -14.96 65.87 -29.45
C GLY A 450 -15.35 64.49 -29.96
N HIS A 451 -14.35 63.61 -30.04
CA HIS A 451 -14.48 62.27 -30.60
C HIS A 451 -15.50 61.37 -29.89
N HIS A 452 -15.76 61.59 -28.60
CA HIS A 452 -16.76 60.81 -27.87
C HIS A 452 -18.17 60.97 -28.44
N LEU A 453 -18.54 62.17 -28.91
CA LEU A 453 -19.86 62.41 -29.49
C LEU A 453 -19.96 61.84 -30.91
N GLY A 454 -18.89 61.92 -31.71
CA GLY A 454 -18.83 61.25 -33.01
C GLY A 454 -18.91 59.73 -32.90
N ASP A 455 -18.23 59.14 -31.91
CA ASP A 455 -18.34 57.71 -31.60
C ASP A 455 -19.78 57.30 -31.25
N GLU A 456 -20.49 58.14 -30.49
CA GLU A 456 -21.91 57.90 -30.17
C GLU A 456 -22.79 58.02 -31.42
N ALA A 457 -22.55 59.02 -32.28
CA ALA A 457 -23.27 59.17 -33.55
C ALA A 457 -23.09 57.92 -34.44
N ILE A 458 -21.85 57.42 -34.55
CA ILE A 458 -21.52 56.17 -35.28
C ILE A 458 -22.28 54.97 -34.68
N ARG A 459 -22.27 54.79 -33.35
CA ARG A 459 -23.01 53.69 -32.70
C ARG A 459 -24.51 53.77 -32.93
N ARG A 460 -25.09 54.98 -32.97
CA ARG A 460 -26.52 55.17 -33.24
C ARG A 460 -26.90 54.82 -34.68
N VAL A 461 -26.08 55.22 -35.65
CA VAL A 461 -26.27 54.81 -37.06
C VAL A 461 -26.17 53.29 -37.17
N ALA A 462 -25.18 52.66 -36.52
CA ALA A 462 -25.05 51.21 -36.51
C ALA A 462 -26.27 50.50 -35.89
N LEU A 463 -26.85 51.05 -34.82
CA LEU A 463 -28.09 50.54 -34.23
C LEU A 463 -29.27 50.68 -35.20
N ALA A 464 -29.42 51.85 -35.85
CA ALA A 464 -30.45 52.07 -36.86
C ALA A 464 -30.32 51.08 -38.02
N LEU A 465 -29.10 50.80 -38.49
CA LEU A 465 -28.83 49.77 -39.49
C LEU A 465 -29.29 48.38 -39.00
N ARG A 466 -28.88 47.95 -37.80
CA ARG A 466 -29.31 46.64 -37.24
C ARG A 466 -30.82 46.47 -37.13
N LEU A 467 -31.55 47.53 -36.77
CA LEU A 467 -33.01 47.52 -36.69
C LEU A 467 -33.69 47.56 -38.06
N SER A 468 -32.95 47.92 -39.11
CA SER A 468 -33.46 48.13 -40.46
C SER A 468 -33.20 46.96 -41.40
N PHE A 469 -32.43 45.96 -41.02
CA PHE A 469 -32.09 44.82 -41.88
C PHE A 469 -32.25 43.51 -41.12
N ARG A 470 -32.29 42.39 -41.86
CA ARG A 470 -32.52 41.06 -41.29
C ARG A 470 -31.22 40.50 -40.71
N VAL A 471 -31.32 39.44 -39.91
CA VAL A 471 -30.14 38.82 -39.26
C VAL A 471 -29.21 38.18 -40.31
N GLU A 472 -29.78 37.70 -41.42
CA GLU A 472 -29.04 37.13 -42.55
C GLU A 472 -28.41 38.17 -43.49
N ASP A 473 -28.76 39.46 -43.35
CA ASP A 473 -28.19 40.52 -44.17
C ASP A 473 -26.80 40.88 -43.66
N MET A 474 -25.86 41.08 -44.58
CA MET A 474 -24.48 41.44 -44.22
C MET A 474 -24.39 42.95 -44.03
N ILE A 475 -24.21 43.40 -42.78
CA ILE A 475 -24.07 44.82 -42.44
C ILE A 475 -22.66 45.06 -41.89
N ALA A 476 -21.89 45.91 -42.54
CA ALA A 476 -20.50 46.18 -42.16
C ALA A 476 -20.21 47.68 -42.06
N ARG A 477 -19.27 48.03 -41.18
CA ARG A 477 -18.59 49.33 -41.21
C ARG A 477 -17.29 49.17 -41.97
N ILE A 478 -17.18 49.87 -43.10
CA ILE A 478 -16.05 49.73 -44.04
C ILE A 478 -15.02 50.86 -43.91
N GLY A 479 -15.42 51.98 -43.29
CA GLY A 479 -14.60 53.18 -43.10
C GLY A 479 -15.05 53.99 -41.88
N GLY A 480 -14.40 55.15 -41.65
CA GLY A 480 -14.65 56.00 -40.49
C GLY A 480 -16.14 56.37 -40.32
N ASP A 481 -16.74 56.93 -41.36
CA ASP A 481 -18.14 57.32 -41.49
C ASP A 481 -18.95 56.43 -42.44
N GLU A 482 -18.31 55.42 -43.05
CA GLU A 482 -18.89 54.61 -44.12
C GLU A 482 -19.32 53.21 -43.68
N PHE A 483 -20.50 52.80 -44.13
CA PHE A 483 -21.10 51.49 -43.93
C PHE A 483 -21.52 50.90 -45.27
N ALA A 484 -21.47 49.57 -45.35
CA ALA A 484 -21.91 48.82 -46.52
C ALA A 484 -22.83 47.68 -46.11
N ILE A 485 -23.85 47.42 -46.91
CA ILE A 485 -24.84 46.37 -46.68
C ILE A 485 -25.00 45.53 -47.94
N LEU A 486 -24.99 44.19 -47.79
CA LEU A 486 -25.36 43.25 -48.85
C LEU A 486 -26.63 42.50 -48.48
N LEU A 487 -27.60 42.53 -49.39
CA LEU A 487 -28.90 41.90 -49.22
C LEU A 487 -29.04 40.77 -50.25
N ALA A 488 -28.96 39.53 -49.78
CA ALA A 488 -29.20 38.37 -50.63
C ALA A 488 -30.70 38.26 -50.98
N ASN A 489 -31.01 37.74 -52.16
CA ASN A 489 -32.39 37.50 -52.64
C ASN A 489 -33.29 38.77 -52.59
N THR A 490 -32.71 39.95 -52.82
CA THR A 490 -33.42 41.23 -52.73
C THR A 490 -33.41 41.96 -54.07
N GLY A 491 -34.60 42.14 -54.65
CA GLY A 491 -34.82 42.91 -55.88
C GLY A 491 -35.04 44.41 -55.62
N GLN A 492 -35.37 45.16 -56.67
CA GLN A 492 -35.48 46.63 -56.64
C GLN A 492 -36.52 47.13 -55.64
N GLU A 493 -37.71 46.51 -55.59
CA GLU A 493 -38.73 46.88 -54.60
C GLU A 493 -38.27 46.61 -53.16
N GLY A 494 -37.61 45.48 -52.91
CA GLY A 494 -37.11 45.12 -51.59
C GLY A 494 -35.99 46.06 -51.11
N LEU A 495 -35.13 46.49 -52.03
CA LEU A 495 -34.11 47.50 -51.78
C LEU A 495 -34.74 48.83 -51.36
N ALA A 496 -35.73 49.34 -52.12
CA ALA A 496 -36.40 50.59 -51.83
C ALA A 496 -37.09 50.57 -50.45
N HIS A 497 -37.81 49.50 -50.12
CA HIS A 497 -38.43 49.34 -48.80
C HIS A 497 -37.39 49.30 -47.67
N SER A 498 -36.24 48.67 -47.89
CA SER A 498 -35.20 48.58 -46.87
C SER A 498 -34.52 49.93 -46.62
N ILE A 499 -34.28 50.73 -47.66
CA ILE A 499 -33.76 52.10 -47.54
C ILE A 499 -34.78 53.01 -46.82
N GLU A 500 -36.06 52.91 -47.15
CA GLU A 500 -37.10 53.70 -46.49
C GLU A 500 -37.21 53.33 -45.00
N ARG A 501 -37.19 52.04 -44.67
CA ARG A 501 -37.15 51.57 -43.28
C ARG A 501 -35.93 52.11 -42.53
N LEU A 502 -34.76 52.16 -43.17
CA LEU A 502 -33.56 52.75 -42.59
C LEU A 502 -33.74 54.24 -42.29
N ARG A 503 -34.30 55.01 -43.22
CA ARG A 503 -34.58 56.44 -43.01
C ARG A 503 -35.56 56.67 -41.85
N GLN A 504 -36.60 55.85 -41.73
CA GLN A 504 -37.57 55.92 -40.64
C GLN A 504 -36.92 55.61 -39.28
N ASN A 505 -36.13 54.54 -39.21
CA ASN A 505 -35.42 54.14 -37.99
C ASN A 505 -34.37 55.19 -37.57
N LEU A 506 -33.68 55.83 -38.52
CA LEU A 506 -32.76 56.93 -38.20
C LEU A 506 -33.52 58.17 -37.70
N THR A 507 -34.67 58.50 -38.31
CA THR A 507 -35.52 59.60 -37.85
C THR A 507 -35.98 59.35 -36.41
N ALA A 508 -36.41 58.13 -36.10
CA ALA A 508 -36.76 57.74 -34.74
C ALA A 508 -35.55 57.81 -33.78
N ALA A 509 -34.35 57.42 -34.24
CA ALA A 509 -33.13 57.51 -33.43
C ALA A 509 -32.74 58.97 -33.10
N ASN A 510 -33.05 59.91 -33.99
CA ASN A 510 -32.83 61.36 -33.77
C ASN A 510 -33.83 61.98 -32.77
N LEU A 511 -35.03 61.42 -32.58
CA LEU A 511 -35.99 61.92 -31.59
C LEU A 511 -35.47 61.82 -30.15
N ASN A 512 -34.61 60.83 -29.89
CA ASN A 512 -33.98 60.58 -28.59
C ASN A 512 -32.52 61.06 -28.55
N TRP A 513 -32.15 62.00 -29.43
CA TRP A 513 -30.82 62.61 -29.54
C TRP A 513 -30.89 64.09 -29.21
N ASP A 514 -29.74 64.70 -28.95
CA ASP A 514 -29.65 66.15 -28.80
C ASP A 514 -30.11 66.82 -30.12
N ALA A 515 -31.27 67.47 -30.06
CA ALA A 515 -31.92 68.11 -31.21
C ALA A 515 -31.06 69.21 -31.86
N SER A 516 -29.99 69.63 -31.20
CA SER A 516 -29.04 70.62 -31.71
C SER A 516 -28.24 70.12 -32.92
N TYR A 517 -28.08 68.79 -33.11
CA TYR A 517 -27.27 68.20 -34.19
C TYR A 517 -27.87 66.88 -34.70
N PRO A 518 -28.97 66.87 -35.46
CA PRO A 518 -29.57 65.62 -35.94
C PRO A 518 -28.58 64.83 -36.81
N ILE A 519 -28.47 63.52 -36.55
CA ILE A 519 -27.64 62.63 -37.36
C ILE A 519 -28.27 62.51 -38.75
N SER A 520 -27.52 62.88 -39.78
CA SER A 520 -27.92 62.69 -41.19
C SER A 520 -27.00 61.67 -41.84
N ILE A 521 -27.55 60.90 -42.78
CA ILE A 521 -26.81 59.93 -43.58
C ILE A 521 -27.14 60.12 -45.05
N SER A 522 -26.17 59.89 -45.92
CA SER A 522 -26.36 59.77 -47.37
C SER A 522 -26.33 58.30 -47.77
N ILE A 523 -27.28 57.89 -48.62
CA ILE A 523 -27.51 56.47 -48.95
C ILE A 523 -27.48 56.30 -50.46
N GLY A 524 -26.79 55.28 -50.93
CA GLY A 524 -26.85 54.82 -52.31
C GLY A 524 -27.11 53.32 -52.34
N GLY A 525 -27.95 52.85 -53.26
CA GLY A 525 -28.39 51.46 -53.29
C GLY A 525 -28.57 50.97 -54.72
N MET A 526 -27.99 49.81 -55.03
CA MET A 526 -28.07 49.20 -56.35
C MET A 526 -28.39 47.71 -56.25
N VAL A 527 -29.21 47.20 -57.18
CA VAL A 527 -29.42 45.75 -57.35
C VAL A 527 -28.54 45.27 -58.49
N ALA A 528 -27.78 44.20 -58.24
CA ALA A 528 -26.93 43.58 -59.24
C ALA A 528 -27.76 43.08 -60.43
N GLN A 529 -27.36 43.48 -61.63
CA GLN A 529 -27.97 43.00 -62.86
C GLN A 529 -27.38 41.64 -63.27
N GLU A 530 -28.09 40.92 -64.14
CA GLU A 530 -27.61 39.65 -64.66
C GLU A 530 -26.27 39.83 -65.40
N GLY A 531 -25.24 39.08 -64.99
CA GLY A 531 -23.89 39.17 -65.54
C GLY A 531 -23.02 40.33 -65.01
N GLN A 532 -23.56 41.17 -64.13
CA GLN A 532 -22.82 42.27 -63.49
C GLN A 532 -22.07 41.78 -62.24
N SER A 533 -20.82 42.23 -62.06
CA SER A 533 -20.07 41.92 -60.83
C SER A 533 -20.67 42.64 -59.61
N LEU A 534 -20.54 42.03 -58.43
CA LEU A 534 -21.00 42.69 -57.20
C LEU A 534 -20.11 43.89 -56.84
N GLN A 535 -18.85 43.86 -57.26
CA GLN A 535 -17.92 44.99 -57.13
C GLN A 535 -18.38 46.20 -57.96
N GLU A 536 -18.82 45.99 -59.20
CA GLU A 536 -19.42 47.06 -60.02
C GLU A 536 -20.72 47.58 -59.41
N THR A 537 -21.54 46.68 -58.85
CA THR A 537 -22.79 47.04 -58.17
C THR A 537 -22.52 47.97 -56.98
N LEU A 538 -21.51 47.66 -56.17
CA LEU A 538 -21.06 48.51 -55.06
C LEU A 538 -20.54 49.86 -55.55
N ALA A 539 -19.73 49.90 -56.62
CA ALA A 539 -19.22 51.15 -57.17
C ALA A 539 -20.34 52.08 -57.68
N LEU A 540 -21.43 51.51 -58.23
CA LEU A 540 -22.61 52.27 -58.60
C LEU A 540 -23.40 52.78 -57.39
N ALA A 541 -23.55 51.96 -56.35
CA ALA A 541 -24.17 52.36 -55.10
C ALA A 541 -23.40 53.50 -54.42
N ASP A 542 -22.06 53.40 -54.38
CA ASP A 542 -21.18 54.46 -53.85
C ASP A 542 -21.35 55.78 -54.63
N ARG A 543 -21.37 55.72 -55.96
CA ARG A 543 -21.61 56.90 -56.80
C ARG A 543 -22.97 57.55 -56.52
N GLN A 544 -24.01 56.76 -56.29
CA GLN A 544 -25.34 57.27 -55.94
C GLN A 544 -25.36 57.92 -54.56
N MET A 545 -24.68 57.31 -53.58
CA MET A 545 -24.51 57.88 -52.24
C MET A 545 -23.81 59.24 -52.32
N TYR A 546 -22.73 59.34 -53.08
CA TYR A 546 -21.97 60.58 -53.25
C TYR A 546 -22.79 61.69 -53.91
N GLN A 547 -23.63 61.34 -54.90
CA GLN A 547 -24.58 62.28 -55.52
C GLN A 547 -25.60 62.80 -54.50
N GLU A 548 -26.13 61.92 -53.64
CA GLU A 548 -27.03 62.32 -52.56
C GLU A 548 -26.32 63.30 -51.59
N LYS A 549 -25.09 62.97 -51.17
CA LYS A 549 -24.25 63.79 -50.27
C LYS A 549 -24.01 65.19 -50.82
N GLN A 550 -23.66 65.31 -52.10
CA GLN A 550 -23.49 66.61 -52.78
C GLN A 550 -24.79 67.42 -52.84
N SER A 551 -25.92 66.76 -53.13
CA SER A 551 -27.23 67.43 -53.22
C SER A 551 -27.69 68.06 -51.89
N LYS A 552 -27.28 67.47 -50.77
CA LYS A 552 -27.56 67.98 -49.42
C LYS A 552 -26.66 69.16 -49.07
N HIS A 553 -25.37 69.07 -49.37
CA HIS A 553 -24.41 70.17 -49.20
C HIS A 553 -24.79 71.41 -50.04
N GLY A 554 -25.22 71.21 -51.29
CA GLY A 554 -25.69 72.31 -52.16
C GLY A 554 -26.97 73.01 -51.65
N ARG A 555 -27.86 72.28 -50.97
CA ARG A 555 -29.04 72.86 -50.29
C ARG A 555 -28.67 73.67 -49.05
N HIS A 556 -27.60 73.29 -48.34
CA HIS A 556 -27.13 74.02 -47.17
C HIS A 556 -26.48 75.38 -47.54
N LEU A 557 -25.77 75.44 -48.67
CA LEU A 557 -25.17 76.68 -49.20
C LEU A 557 -26.19 77.64 -49.83
N SER A 558 -27.27 77.12 -50.42
CA SER A 558 -28.34 77.95 -51.00
C SER A 558 -29.25 78.59 -49.94
N ASN A 559 -29.43 77.94 -48.78
CA ASN A 559 -30.13 78.55 -47.64
C ASN A 559 -29.32 79.65 -46.93
N TRP A 560 -28.00 79.72 -47.12
CA TRP A 560 -27.14 80.76 -46.55
C TRP A 560 -27.15 82.07 -47.35
N ASN A 561 -27.45 82.02 -48.66
CA ASN A 561 -27.57 83.20 -49.52
C ASN A 561 -29.01 83.77 -49.59
N GLY A 562 -29.91 83.30 -48.72
CA GLY A 562 -31.35 83.61 -48.74
C GLY A 562 -31.86 84.50 -47.61
N THR A 563 -30.98 85.10 -46.81
CA THR A 563 -31.35 86.14 -45.83
C THR A 563 -30.37 87.30 -45.94
N SER A 564 -30.72 88.27 -46.79
CA SER A 564 -30.20 89.64 -46.76
C SER A 564 -31.30 90.55 -46.25
#